data_AF-F9HB40-F1
#
_entry.id   AF-F9HB40-F1
#
_cell.length_a   1.000
_cell.length_b   1.000
_cell.length_c   1.000
_cell.angle_alpha   90.00
_cell.angle_beta   90.00
_cell.angle_gamma   90.00
#
_symmetry.space_group_name_H-M   'P 1'
#
loop_
_entity.id
_entity.type
_entity.pdbx_description
1 polymer ?
#
loop_
_entity_poly.entity_id
_entity_poly.type
_entity_poly.pdbx_seq_one_letter_code
_entity_poly.pdbx_strand_id
1 'polypeptide(L)'
;MSYAEESFSHKFANLLKYYRLETRVVLMPTYKGAGRLDNVFWPGHIKAVSLEEMLDELSREDKFRDTIGGQMIRQTFNLLLKR
;
A
#
# COMPACT_ATOMS: atom_id res chain seq x y z
N MET A 1 3.67 20.10 6.37
CA MET A 1 2.86 18.87 6.21
C MET A 1 3.78 17.71 6.49
N SER A 2 3.51 16.83 7.46
CA SER A 2 4.25 15.56 7.50
C SER A 2 3.70 14.67 6.40
N TYR A 3 4.58 14.08 5.60
CA TYR A 3 4.13 13.18 4.55
C TYR A 3 3.47 11.95 5.20
N ALA A 4 2.46 11.38 4.53
CA ALA A 4 1.80 10.15 5.03
C ALA A 4 2.83 9.05 5.31
N GLU A 5 3.89 9.01 4.51
CA GLU A 5 5.07 8.17 4.67
C GLU A 5 5.81 8.41 6.00
N GLU A 6 6.02 9.66 6.42
CA GLU A 6 6.71 9.96 7.70
C GLU A 6 5.87 9.53 8.90
N SER A 7 4.57 9.84 8.90
CA SER A 7 3.68 9.44 9.99
C SER A 7 3.55 7.92 10.11
N PHE A 8 3.50 7.21 8.98
CA PHE A 8 3.44 5.75 8.97
C PHE A 8 4.79 5.14 9.35
N SER A 9 5.90 5.68 8.82
CA SER A 9 7.24 5.19 9.10
C SER A 9 7.59 5.32 10.58
N HIS A 10 7.20 6.42 11.24
CA HIS A 10 7.43 6.58 12.66
C HIS A 10 6.60 5.60 13.50
N LYS A 11 5.32 5.40 13.16
CA LYS A 11 4.41 4.50 13.89
C LYS A 11 4.81 3.03 13.76
N PHE A 12 5.41 2.65 12.64
CA PHE A 12 5.75 1.27 12.32
C PHE A 12 7.27 1.00 12.23
N ALA A 13 8.11 1.91 12.71
CA ALA A 13 9.57 1.86 12.56
C ALA A 13 10.21 0.52 12.93
N ASN A 14 9.69 -0.17 13.96
CA ASN A 14 10.19 -1.49 14.36
C ASN A 14 9.81 -2.62 13.39
N LEU A 15 8.65 -2.53 12.74
CA LEU A 15 8.25 -3.46 11.67
C LEU A 15 9.03 -3.18 10.39
N LEU A 16 9.32 -1.90 10.10
CA LEU A 16 10.06 -1.50 8.91
C LEU A 16 11.54 -1.94 8.90
N LYS A 17 12.07 -2.41 10.04
CA LYS A 17 13.39 -3.07 10.09
C LYS A 17 13.42 -4.40 9.32
N TYR A 18 12.27 -5.05 9.17
CA TYR A 18 12.13 -6.36 8.54
C TYR A 18 11.33 -6.32 7.24
N TYR A 19 10.57 -5.24 7.02
CA TYR A 19 9.67 -5.08 5.89
C TYR A 19 9.90 -3.75 5.21
N ARG A 20 9.88 -3.74 3.87
CA ARG A 20 9.89 -2.50 3.10
C ARG A 20 8.46 -2.00 2.95
N LEU A 21 8.21 -0.75 3.30
CA LEU A 21 6.94 -0.10 2.98
C LEU A 21 7.03 0.46 1.56
N GLU A 22 6.05 0.13 0.73
CA GLU A 22 5.81 0.85 -0.52
C GLU A 22 4.42 1.49 -0.47
N THR A 23 4.35 2.76 -0.87
CA THR A 23 3.07 3.49 -0.96
C THR A 23 2.67 3.59 -2.42
N ARG A 24 1.37 3.41 -2.70
CA ARG A 24 0.75 3.53 -4.02
C ARG A 24 -0.56 4.30 -3.89
N VAL A 25 -0.91 5.10 -4.90
CA VAL A 25 -2.27 5.62 -5.08
C VAL A 25 -2.97 4.69 -6.06
N VAL A 26 -4.03 4.01 -5.60
CA VAL A 26 -4.76 3.06 -6.45
C VAL A 26 -6.07 3.71 -6.91
N LEU A 27 -6.21 3.86 -8.22
CA LEU A 27 -7.45 4.34 -8.83
C LEU A 27 -8.40 3.17 -9.07
N MET A 28 -9.53 3.22 -8.37
CA MET A 28 -10.58 2.22 -8.48
C MET A 28 -11.40 2.47 -9.75
N PRO A 29 -11.65 1.42 -10.58
CA PRO A 29 -12.53 1.56 -11.72
C PRO A 29 -13.94 1.95 -11.25
N THR A 30 -14.58 2.82 -12.00
CA THR A 30 -15.99 3.18 -11.77
C THR A 30 -16.86 2.47 -12.79
N TYR A 31 -18.17 2.71 -12.74
CA TYR A 31 -19.11 2.24 -13.76
C TYR A 31 -18.78 2.71 -15.19
N LYS A 32 -17.93 3.74 -15.34
CA LYS A 32 -17.43 4.22 -16.64
C LYS A 32 -16.18 3.48 -17.15
N GLY A 33 -15.73 2.45 -16.44
CA GLY A 33 -14.55 1.66 -16.76
C GLY A 33 -13.28 2.13 -16.05
N ALA A 34 -12.17 1.41 -16.30
CA ALA A 34 -10.84 1.78 -15.86
C ALA A 34 -10.26 2.85 -16.79
N GLY A 35 -9.92 4.03 -16.25
CA GLY A 35 -9.08 4.98 -16.96
C GLY A 35 -7.66 4.43 -17.06
N ARG A 36 -6.99 4.63 -18.20
CA ARG A 36 -5.56 4.34 -18.33
C ARG A 36 -4.74 5.41 -17.62
N LEU A 37 -3.69 4.99 -16.93
CA LEU A 37 -2.74 5.88 -16.26
C LEU A 37 -1.38 5.75 -16.92
N ASP A 38 -0.92 6.83 -17.51
CA ASP A 38 0.41 6.87 -18.12
C ASP A 38 1.36 7.65 -17.21
N ASN A 39 2.13 6.91 -16.38
CA ASN A 39 3.17 7.46 -15.50
C ASN A 39 2.71 8.64 -14.63
N VAL A 40 1.53 8.51 -14.01
CA VAL A 40 0.99 9.53 -13.11
C VAL A 40 1.56 9.36 -11.71
N PHE A 41 1.98 10.46 -11.09
CA PHE A 41 2.48 10.48 -9.72
C PHE A 41 1.68 11.48 -8.88
N TRP A 42 1.29 11.05 -7.68
CA TRP A 42 0.72 11.93 -6.68
C TRP A 42 1.85 12.76 -6.02
N PRO A 43 1.56 13.96 -5.47
CA PRO A 43 2.53 14.71 -4.67
C PRO A 43 3.28 13.83 -3.64
N GLY A 44 4.59 14.03 -3.53
CA GLY A 44 5.48 13.13 -2.79
C GLY A 44 6.04 11.99 -3.64
N HIS A 45 5.90 12.05 -4.98
CA HIS A 45 6.44 11.06 -5.92
C HIS A 45 5.87 9.64 -5.74
N ILE A 46 4.62 9.58 -5.28
CA ILE A 46 3.91 8.32 -5.05
C ILE A 46 3.30 7.86 -6.38
N LYS A 47 3.70 6.68 -6.87
CA LYS A 47 3.19 6.10 -8.12
C LYS A 47 1.67 5.90 -8.02
N ALA A 48 0.94 6.43 -8.99
CA ALA A 48 -0.47 6.11 -9.19
C ALA A 48 -0.61 4.94 -10.16
N VAL A 49 -1.45 3.97 -9.80
CA VAL A 49 -1.72 2.75 -10.57
C VAL A 49 -3.22 2.47 -10.61
N SER A 50 -3.67 1.77 -11.65
CA SER A 50 -5.01 1.20 -11.70
C SER A 50 -5.12 0.01 -10.74
N LEU A 51 -6.35 -0.36 -10.39
CA LEU A 51 -6.59 -1.59 -9.60
C LEU A 51 -6.01 -2.83 -10.29
N GLU A 52 -6.15 -2.93 -11.62
CA GLU A 52 -5.66 -4.07 -12.39
C GLU A 52 -4.13 -4.20 -12.31
N GLU A 53 -3.41 -3.09 -12.52
CA GLU A 53 -1.95 -3.05 -12.39
C GLU A 53 -1.50 -3.39 -10.96
N MET A 54 -2.20 -2.89 -9.94
CA MET A 54 -1.89 -3.22 -8.55
C MET A 54 -2.06 -4.72 -8.28
N LEU A 55 -3.14 -5.33 -8.78
CA LEU A 55 -3.40 -6.75 -8.59
C LEU A 55 -2.38 -7.63 -9.34
N ASP A 56 -1.98 -7.22 -10.55
CA ASP A 56 -0.91 -7.90 -11.31
C ASP A 56 0.45 -7.77 -10.60
N GLU A 57 0.82 -6.58 -10.11
CA GLU A 57 2.02 -6.36 -9.28
C GLU A 57 2.00 -7.29 -8.04
N LEU A 58 0.92 -7.28 -7.27
CA LEU A 58 0.77 -8.13 -6.07
C LEU A 58 0.80 -9.63 -6.39
N SER A 59 0.31 -10.05 -7.55
CA SER A 59 0.32 -11.47 -7.95
C SER A 59 1.72 -12.02 -8.20
N ARG A 60 2.68 -11.12 -8.51
CA ARG A 60 4.09 -11.44 -8.77
C ARG A 60 4.95 -11.37 -7.51
N GLU A 61 4.45 -10.72 -6.46
CA GLU A 61 5.13 -10.69 -5.17
C GLU A 61 5.04 -12.04 -4.46
N ASP A 62 6.07 -12.33 -3.66
CA ASP A 62 6.05 -13.48 -2.78
C ASP A 62 4.82 -13.40 -1.87
N LYS A 63 4.07 -14.50 -1.79
CA LYS A 63 2.93 -14.58 -0.88
C LYS A 63 3.38 -14.21 0.52
N PHE A 64 2.59 -13.34 1.14
CA PHE A 64 2.80 -12.92 2.51
C PHE A 64 2.93 -14.15 3.42
N ARG A 65 4.14 -14.42 3.91
CA ARG A 65 4.38 -15.56 4.81
C ARG A 65 3.80 -15.20 6.16
N ASP A 66 2.99 -16.10 6.72
CA ASP A 66 2.32 -15.92 8.01
C ASP A 66 3.33 -16.07 9.17
N THR A 67 4.25 -15.12 9.23
CA THR A 67 5.23 -14.96 10.31
C THR A 67 4.60 -14.15 11.45
N ILE A 68 5.21 -14.18 12.64
CA ILE A 68 4.76 -13.38 13.79
C ILE A 68 4.63 -11.89 13.42
N GLY A 69 5.58 -11.36 12.63
CA GLY A 69 5.52 -9.99 12.11
C GLY A 69 4.35 -9.75 11.16
N GLY A 70 4.02 -10.75 10.34
CA GLY A 70 2.87 -10.71 9.45
C GLY A 70 1.52 -10.68 10.16
N GLN A 71 1.36 -11.48 11.21
CA GLN A 71 0.15 -11.47 12.05
C GLN A 71 -0.06 -10.13 12.75
N MET A 72 1.03 -9.50 13.22
CA MET A 72 0.98 -8.18 13.86
C MET A 72 0.51 -7.08 12.90
N ILE A 73 0.98 -7.10 11.66
CA ILE A 73 0.53 -6.18 10.60
C ILE A 73 -0.97 -6.36 10.36
N ARG A 74 -1.43 -7.60 10.18
CA ARG A 74 -2.85 -7.93 9.93
C ARG A 74 -3.76 -7.50 11.07
N GLN A 75 -3.36 -7.73 12.33
CA GLN A 75 -4.11 -7.26 13.51
C GLN A 75 -4.19 -5.73 13.56
N THR A 76 -3.09 -5.04 13.25
CA THR A 76 -3.05 -3.57 13.27
C THR A 76 -3.96 -2.97 12.20
N PHE A 77 -3.96 -3.52 10.98
CA PHE A 77 -4.87 -3.09 9.92
C PHE A 77 -6.33 -3.34 10.27
N ASN A 78 -6.67 -4.50 10.84
CA ASN A 78 -8.03 -4.80 11.27
C ASN A 78 -8.54 -3.83 12.36
N LEU A 79 -7.66 -3.39 13.27
CA LEU A 79 -8.02 -2.39 14.27
C LEU A 79 -8.29 -1.01 13.65
N LEU A 80 -7.58 -0.65 12.59
CA LEU A 80 -7.77 0.62 11.88
C LEU A 80 -9.03 0.63 11.01
N LEU A 81 -9.43 -0.53 10.46
CA LEU A 81 -10.63 -0.68 9.63
C LEU A 81 -11.94 -0.77 10.42
N LYS A 82 -11.90 -1.04 11.73
CA LYS A 82 -13.09 -1.12 12.61
C LYS A 82 -13.59 0.24 13.13
N ARG A 83 -13.24 1.34 12.48
CA ARG A 83 -13.78 2.67 12.79
C ARG A 83 -14.90 3.06 11.86
#